data_AF-A0A6H9YX47-F1
#
_entry.id   AF-A0A6H9YX47-F1
#
_cell.length_a   1.000
_cell.length_b   1.000
_cell.length_c   1.000
_cell.angle_alpha   90.00
_cell.angle_beta   90.00
_cell.angle_gamma   90.00
#
_symmetry.space_group_name_H-M   'P 1'
#
loop_
_entity.id
_entity.type
_entity.pdbx_description
1 polymer ?
#
loop_
_entity_poly.entity_id
_entity_poly.type
_entity_poly.pdbx_seq_one_letter_code
_entity_poly.pdbx_strand_id
1 'polypeptide(L)'
;MTHTLLHQVLVSDLVVPIGLAETAEQASRTGSGPRLADNTWLRSDLLVFRKEQDAGDRGYIEGAPLLAIEVTSDASREVDLGAKKDMYERFAVPSYWVVDLKGDEPELQVFELSDDGRYAEEARVTWGRTCTITRPFAIELAPDQIFDRLPRPPAPRKGIHMSDQDHRTGPDLPHCEEPILIDAFGRWPTGAEKVELWDGCPVFYGAWDERDVEIAERAYPGRVIRLDQPPGEPGTLTVLPGPGVPEDSQAS
;
A
#
# COMPACT_ATOMS: atom_id res chain seq x y z
N MET A 1 12.40 18.33 0.47
CA MET A 1 12.11 17.15 1.33
C MET A 1 12.36 15.91 0.50
N THR A 2 12.76 14.80 1.10
CA THR A 2 12.68 13.51 0.39
C THR A 2 11.19 13.19 0.16
N HIS A 3 10.86 12.49 -0.94
CA HIS A 3 9.47 12.11 -1.25
C HIS A 3 8.80 11.40 -0.06
N THR A 4 9.56 10.57 0.66
CA THR A 4 9.10 9.86 1.88
C THR A 4 8.70 10.79 3.04
N LEU A 5 9.39 11.92 3.24
CA LEU A 5 9.04 12.86 4.33
C LEU A 5 7.80 13.68 3.99
N LEU A 6 7.66 14.10 2.73
CA LEU A 6 6.45 14.79 2.25
C LEU A 6 5.22 13.87 2.38
N HIS A 7 5.37 12.62 1.94
CA HIS A 7 4.35 11.60 2.06
C HIS A 7 3.85 11.46 3.51
N GLN A 8 4.73 11.30 4.49
CA GLN A 8 4.33 11.13 5.90
C GLN A 8 3.66 12.37 6.49
N VAL A 9 4.04 13.58 6.05
CA VAL A 9 3.35 14.82 6.44
C VAL A 9 1.91 14.81 5.91
N LEU A 10 1.71 14.51 4.62
CA LEU A 10 0.39 14.49 4.00
C LEU A 10 -0.53 13.42 4.61
N VAL A 11 0.00 12.25 4.95
CA VAL A 11 -0.74 11.23 5.70
C VAL A 11 -1.16 11.75 7.08
N SER A 12 -0.27 12.46 7.78
CA SER A 12 -0.56 13.03 9.10
C SER A 12 -1.63 14.13 9.04
N ASP A 13 -1.65 14.92 7.98
CA ASP A 13 -2.64 15.99 7.77
C ASP A 13 -4.07 15.44 7.62
N LEU A 14 -4.22 14.18 7.17
CA LEU A 14 -5.51 13.48 7.10
C LEU A 14 -6.00 12.92 8.43
N VAL A 15 -5.10 12.62 9.38
CA VAL A 15 -5.47 11.92 10.62
C VAL A 15 -6.50 12.69 11.46
N VAL A 16 -6.30 13.99 11.63
CA VAL A 16 -7.20 14.83 12.43
C VAL A 16 -8.59 14.97 11.81
N PRO A 17 -8.75 15.41 10.54
CA PRO A 17 -10.08 15.56 9.96
C PRO A 17 -10.84 14.23 9.86
N ILE A 18 -10.14 13.13 9.58
CA ILE A 18 -10.74 11.78 9.58
C ILE A 18 -11.19 11.40 10.99
N GLY A 19 -10.31 11.51 11.99
CA GLY A 19 -10.63 11.15 13.37
C GLY A 19 -11.77 11.98 13.99
N LEU A 20 -11.99 13.21 13.53
CA LEU A 20 -13.12 14.05 13.95
C LEU A 20 -14.45 13.65 13.28
N ALA A 21 -14.41 13.05 12.10
CA ALA A 21 -15.60 12.63 11.35
C ALA A 21 -16.05 11.19 11.70
N GLU A 22 -15.17 10.39 12.29
CA GLU A 22 -15.46 9.04 12.76
C GLU A 22 -16.63 8.97 13.75
N THR A 23 -17.42 7.91 13.63
CA THR A 23 -18.45 7.53 14.61
C THR A 23 -17.86 6.72 15.76
N ALA A 24 -18.62 6.54 16.85
CA ALA A 24 -18.14 5.86 18.05
C ALA A 24 -17.65 4.41 17.83
N GLU A 25 -18.15 3.71 16.80
CA GLU A 25 -17.80 2.33 16.47
C GLU A 25 -16.64 2.22 15.47
N GLN A 26 -16.17 3.35 14.97
CA GLN A 26 -15.08 3.44 13.99
C GLN A 26 -13.77 3.81 14.66
N ALA A 27 -12.68 3.41 14.02
CA ALA A 27 -11.34 3.85 14.34
C ALA A 27 -10.54 4.01 13.04
N SER A 28 -9.52 4.85 13.07
CA SER A 28 -8.51 4.91 12.02
C SER A 28 -7.11 4.52 12.49
N ARG A 29 -6.28 4.08 11.53
CA ARG A 29 -4.90 3.66 11.78
C ARG A 29 -4.03 3.95 10.57
N THR A 30 -2.86 4.55 10.80
CA THR A 30 -1.86 4.78 9.77
C THR A 30 -0.89 3.60 9.62
N GLY A 31 -0.37 3.38 8.41
CA GLY A 31 0.69 2.40 8.14
C GLY A 31 0.34 0.94 8.51
N SER A 32 -0.94 0.61 8.51
CA SER A 32 -1.50 -0.72 8.79
C SER A 32 -2.19 -1.27 7.54
N GLY A 33 -2.75 -2.47 7.61
CA GLY A 33 -3.32 -3.13 6.44
C GLY A 33 -4.43 -4.11 6.79
N PRO A 34 -5.47 -4.27 5.96
CA PRO A 34 -6.41 -5.37 6.12
C PRO A 34 -5.87 -6.71 5.63
N ARG A 35 -6.08 -7.76 6.42
CA ARG A 35 -6.08 -9.15 5.94
C ARG A 35 -7.42 -9.39 5.25
N LEU A 36 -7.41 -9.30 3.91
CA LEU A 36 -8.61 -9.46 3.09
C LEU A 36 -8.90 -10.93 2.77
N ALA A 37 -7.85 -11.75 2.76
CA ALA A 37 -7.89 -13.21 2.68
C ALA A 37 -6.61 -13.79 3.30
N ASP A 38 -6.53 -15.11 3.47
CA ASP A 38 -5.34 -15.78 4.03
C ASP A 38 -4.05 -15.52 3.23
N ASN A 39 -4.20 -15.25 1.94
CA ASN A 39 -3.14 -14.95 1.00
C ASN A 39 -3.17 -13.49 0.50
N THR A 40 -4.02 -12.63 1.07
CA THR A 40 -4.11 -11.22 0.64
C THR A 40 -4.07 -10.29 1.83
N TRP A 41 -3.01 -9.49 1.88
CA TRP A 41 -2.84 -8.42 2.83
C TRP A 41 -2.27 -7.18 2.12
N LEU A 42 -2.97 -6.06 2.24
CA LEU A 42 -2.58 -4.79 1.61
C LEU A 42 -2.24 -3.79 2.68
N ARG A 43 -1.19 -3.00 2.50
CA ARG A 43 -0.84 -1.96 3.47
C ARG A 43 -1.43 -0.64 3.00
N SER A 44 -2.25 0.04 3.80
CA SER A 44 -2.69 1.40 3.47
C SER A 44 -1.94 2.44 4.28
N ASP A 45 -1.89 3.64 3.73
CA ASP A 45 -1.32 4.78 4.45
C ASP A 45 -2.23 5.22 5.59
N LEU A 46 -3.54 5.18 5.37
CA LEU A 46 -4.57 5.36 6.39
C LEU A 46 -5.78 4.47 6.12
N LEU A 47 -6.25 3.78 7.16
CA LEU A 47 -7.49 3.00 7.15
C LEU A 47 -8.52 3.63 8.06
N VAL A 48 -9.80 3.50 7.72
CA VAL A 48 -10.93 3.59 8.66
C VAL A 48 -11.63 2.24 8.68
N PHE A 49 -11.89 1.72 9.87
CA PHE A 49 -12.46 0.38 10.06
C PHE A 49 -13.38 0.35 11.28
N ARG A 50 -14.19 -0.71 11.40
CA ARG A 50 -14.99 -0.97 12.61
C ARG A 50 -14.06 -1.50 13.68
N LYS A 51 -14.16 -1.00 14.93
CA LYS A 51 -13.27 -1.39 16.04
C LYS A 51 -13.17 -2.91 16.26
N GLU A 52 -14.25 -3.65 15.99
CA GLU A 52 -14.29 -5.12 16.08
C GLU A 52 -13.34 -5.84 15.11
N GLN A 53 -12.89 -5.17 14.05
CA GLN A 53 -11.94 -5.71 13.07
C GLN A 53 -10.49 -5.65 13.55
N ASP A 54 -10.21 -4.93 14.66
CA ASP A 54 -8.86 -4.75 15.15
C ASP A 54 -8.27 -6.07 15.68
N ALA A 55 -7.19 -6.54 15.06
CA ALA A 55 -6.48 -7.74 15.50
C ALA A 55 -5.49 -7.48 16.67
N GLY A 56 -5.51 -6.27 17.25
CA GLY A 56 -4.74 -5.91 18.44
C GLY A 56 -3.23 -5.98 18.19
N ASP A 57 -2.54 -6.80 18.98
CA ASP A 57 -1.07 -6.93 18.98
C ASP A 57 -0.49 -7.37 17.63
N ARG A 58 -1.32 -7.89 16.71
CA ARG A 58 -0.87 -8.29 15.37
C ARG A 58 -0.63 -7.09 14.43
N GLY A 59 -1.14 -5.91 14.75
CA GLY A 59 -0.86 -4.68 14.00
C GLY A 59 -1.59 -4.54 12.65
N TYR A 60 -2.56 -5.39 12.35
CA TYR A 60 -3.43 -5.36 11.18
C TYR A 60 -4.93 -5.45 11.56
N ILE A 61 -5.81 -5.33 10.59
CA ILE A 61 -7.26 -5.56 10.78
C ILE A 61 -7.73 -6.78 9.98
N GLU A 62 -8.81 -7.42 10.40
CA GLU A 62 -9.43 -8.54 9.69
C GLU A 62 -10.58 -8.07 8.78
N GLY A 63 -10.56 -8.53 7.53
CA GLY A 63 -11.58 -8.23 6.53
C GLY A 63 -11.50 -6.82 5.92
N ALA A 64 -12.48 -6.51 5.08
CA ALA A 64 -12.57 -5.24 4.36
C ALA A 64 -12.73 -4.04 5.32
N PRO A 65 -11.85 -3.00 5.27
CA PRO A 65 -12.06 -1.76 6.00
C PRO A 65 -13.30 -1.03 5.46
N LEU A 66 -13.74 0.01 6.18
CA LEU A 66 -14.77 0.91 5.68
C LEU A 66 -14.21 1.89 4.63
N LEU A 67 -12.95 2.31 4.82
CA LEU A 67 -12.22 3.17 3.90
C LEU A 67 -10.74 2.82 3.92
N ALA A 68 -10.13 2.71 2.75
CA ALA A 68 -8.69 2.72 2.56
C ALA A 68 -8.25 4.00 1.83
N ILE A 69 -7.20 4.65 2.33
CA ILE A 69 -6.64 5.87 1.75
C ILE A 69 -5.17 5.64 1.42
N GLU A 70 -4.79 5.97 0.19
CA GLU A 70 -3.40 5.98 -0.27
C GLU A 70 -2.96 7.41 -0.62
N VAL A 71 -1.72 7.74 -0.27
CA VAL A 71 -1.06 8.98 -0.68
C VAL A 71 0.00 8.59 -1.71
N THR A 72 -0.21 8.96 -2.97
CA THR A 72 0.65 8.45 -4.04
C THR A 72 2.08 8.94 -3.89
N SER A 73 3.02 8.07 -4.20
CA SER A 73 4.43 8.42 -4.46
C SER A 73 4.77 8.10 -5.92
N ASP A 74 5.94 8.52 -6.39
CA ASP A 74 6.41 8.14 -7.74
C ASP A 74 6.44 6.62 -7.92
N ALA A 75 6.76 5.86 -6.86
CA ALA A 75 6.81 4.40 -6.87
C ALA A 75 5.44 3.71 -6.82
N SER A 76 4.46 4.34 -6.15
CA SER A 76 3.18 3.68 -5.83
C SER A 76 2.02 4.18 -6.68
N ARG A 77 2.13 5.36 -7.32
CA ARG A 77 1.00 6.02 -7.99
C ARG A 77 0.29 5.13 -9.01
N GLU A 78 1.04 4.46 -9.87
CA GLU A 78 0.45 3.58 -10.89
C GLU A 78 -0.32 2.41 -10.25
N VAL A 79 0.28 1.82 -9.20
CA VAL A 79 -0.32 0.71 -8.46
C VAL A 79 -1.56 1.16 -7.68
N ASP A 80 -1.49 2.30 -6.99
CA ASP A 80 -2.57 2.85 -6.17
C ASP A 80 -3.78 3.25 -7.02
N LEU A 81 -3.58 3.75 -8.24
CA LEU A 81 -4.66 4.08 -9.18
C LEU A 81 -5.14 2.88 -10.01
N GLY A 82 -4.38 1.78 -10.04
CA GLY A 82 -4.63 0.60 -10.85
C GLY A 82 -4.85 -0.65 -9.99
N ALA A 83 -3.85 -1.53 -9.95
CA ALA A 83 -3.97 -2.88 -9.40
C ALA A 83 -4.48 -2.93 -7.95
N LYS A 84 -4.07 -1.97 -7.11
CA LYS A 84 -4.50 -1.93 -5.71
C LYS A 84 -5.93 -1.47 -5.55
N LYS A 85 -6.36 -0.49 -6.35
CA LYS A 85 -7.77 -0.09 -6.46
C LYS A 85 -8.64 -1.28 -6.87
N ASP A 86 -8.22 -2.03 -7.88
CA ASP A 86 -8.94 -3.23 -8.36
C ASP A 86 -8.99 -4.32 -7.27
N MET A 87 -7.94 -4.43 -6.45
CA MET A 87 -7.90 -5.36 -5.32
C MET A 87 -8.93 -4.98 -4.24
N TYR A 88 -8.96 -3.71 -3.81
CA TYR A 88 -9.95 -3.25 -2.84
C TYR A 88 -11.39 -3.37 -3.36
N GLU A 89 -11.60 -3.11 -4.66
CA GLU A 89 -12.89 -3.32 -5.33
C GLU A 89 -13.31 -4.79 -5.24
N ARG A 90 -12.41 -5.71 -5.61
CA ARG A 90 -12.64 -7.17 -5.61
C ARG A 90 -12.98 -7.71 -4.22
N PHE A 91 -12.40 -7.14 -3.17
CA PHE A 91 -12.70 -7.48 -1.78
C PHE A 91 -13.82 -6.65 -1.16
N ALA A 92 -14.57 -5.92 -1.97
CA ALA A 92 -15.75 -5.15 -1.58
C ALA A 92 -15.50 -4.10 -0.48
N VAL A 93 -14.33 -3.45 -0.50
CA VAL A 93 -14.06 -2.30 0.37
C VAL A 93 -14.98 -1.14 -0.05
N PRO A 94 -15.83 -0.59 0.84
CA PRO A 94 -16.87 0.36 0.43
C PRO A 94 -16.35 1.66 -0.14
N SER A 95 -15.26 2.20 0.42
CA SER A 95 -14.70 3.49 0.02
C SER A 95 -13.19 3.35 -0.19
N TYR A 96 -12.66 3.94 -1.26
CA TYR A 96 -11.23 3.98 -1.56
C TYR A 96 -10.84 5.37 -2.03
N TRP A 97 -9.91 6.03 -1.32
CA TRP A 97 -9.49 7.39 -1.65
C TRP A 97 -8.02 7.42 -2.02
N VAL A 98 -7.67 8.26 -2.99
CA VAL A 98 -6.30 8.48 -3.43
C VAL A 98 -5.98 9.98 -3.36
N VAL A 99 -4.93 10.33 -2.63
CA VAL A 99 -4.30 11.65 -2.71
C VAL A 99 -3.22 11.60 -3.78
N ASP A 100 -3.52 12.14 -4.96
CA ASP A 100 -2.62 12.14 -6.10
C ASP A 100 -1.66 13.35 -6.05
N LEU A 101 -0.35 13.06 -6.09
CA LEU A 101 0.74 14.06 -6.00
C LEU A 101 1.43 14.33 -7.34
N LYS A 102 0.83 13.96 -8.48
CA LYS A 102 1.43 14.18 -9.81
C LYS A 102 1.69 15.65 -10.15
N GLY A 103 0.93 16.58 -9.56
CA GLY A 103 1.06 18.02 -9.78
C GLY A 103 1.75 18.74 -8.61
N ASP A 104 1.85 20.07 -8.73
CA ASP A 104 2.37 20.92 -7.65
C ASP A 104 1.44 20.95 -6.42
N GLU A 105 0.14 20.69 -6.62
CA GLU A 105 -0.90 20.71 -5.61
C GLU A 105 -1.56 19.32 -5.49
N PRO A 106 -1.76 18.78 -4.27
CA PRO A 106 -2.47 17.52 -4.06
C PRO A 106 -3.92 17.55 -4.54
N GLU A 107 -4.37 16.46 -5.16
CA GLU A 107 -5.77 16.22 -5.55
C GLU A 107 -6.33 15.00 -4.80
N LEU A 108 -7.57 15.09 -4.31
CA LEU A 108 -8.29 13.97 -3.69
C LEU A 108 -9.22 13.31 -4.71
N GLN A 109 -9.00 12.03 -5.00
CA GLN A 109 -9.92 11.19 -5.77
C GLN A 109 -10.66 10.25 -4.81
N VAL A 110 -12.00 10.23 -4.90
CA VAL A 110 -12.89 9.47 -4.01
C VAL A 110 -13.65 8.44 -4.85
N PHE A 111 -13.37 7.17 -4.58
CA PHE A 111 -14.06 6.05 -5.20
C PHE A 111 -15.00 5.38 -4.19
N GLU A 112 -16.24 5.14 -4.60
CA GLU A 112 -17.25 4.46 -3.80
C GLU A 112 -17.71 3.20 -4.52
N LEU A 113 -17.81 2.10 -3.77
CA LEU A 113 -18.29 0.83 -4.30
C LEU A 113 -19.79 0.91 -4.49
N SER A 114 -20.22 0.76 -5.74
CA SER A 114 -21.62 0.72 -6.10
C SER A 114 -22.24 -0.65 -5.78
N ASP A 115 -23.56 -0.73 -5.78
CA ASP A 115 -24.31 -1.97 -5.53
C ASP A 115 -24.00 -3.09 -6.54
N ASP A 116 -23.44 -2.76 -7.71
CA ASP A 116 -22.95 -3.71 -8.71
C ASP A 116 -21.56 -4.30 -8.41
N GLY A 117 -20.93 -3.87 -7.32
CA GLY A 117 -19.60 -4.31 -6.92
C GLY A 117 -18.46 -3.66 -7.72
N ARG A 118 -18.69 -2.51 -8.35
CA ARG A 118 -17.66 -1.74 -9.08
C ARG A 118 -17.48 -0.37 -8.43
N TYR A 119 -16.24 0.13 -8.45
CA TYR A 119 -15.94 1.48 -8.03
C TYR A 119 -16.40 2.48 -9.08
N ALA A 120 -17.12 3.50 -8.62
CA ALA A 120 -17.35 4.73 -9.35
C ALA A 120 -16.53 5.85 -8.71
N GLU A 121 -15.94 6.73 -9.52
CA GLU A 121 -15.36 7.99 -9.03
C GLU A 121 -16.53 8.91 -8.63
N GLU A 122 -16.81 8.98 -7.34
CA GLU A 122 -17.89 9.81 -6.78
C GLU A 122 -17.46 11.28 -6.77
N ALA A 123 -16.19 11.54 -6.49
CA ALA A 123 -15.65 12.89 -6.50
C ALA A 123 -14.17 12.94 -6.87
N ARG A 124 -13.80 14.06 -7.47
CA ARG A 124 -12.41 14.51 -7.65
C ARG A 124 -12.31 15.95 -7.18
N VAL A 125 -11.60 16.15 -6.08
CA VAL A 125 -11.49 17.45 -5.40
C VAL A 125 -10.10 18.01 -5.63
N THR A 126 -10.03 19.02 -6.49
CA THR A 126 -8.81 19.77 -6.78
C THR A 126 -8.54 20.83 -5.71
N TRP A 127 -7.33 21.38 -5.70
CA TRP A 127 -6.97 22.51 -4.84
C TRP A 127 -7.96 23.68 -4.93
N GLY A 128 -8.25 24.32 -3.78
CA GLY A 128 -9.20 25.43 -3.68
C GLY A 128 -10.67 25.06 -3.91
N ARG A 129 -10.97 23.76 -4.04
CA ARG A 129 -12.33 23.24 -4.16
C ARG A 129 -12.71 22.47 -2.89
N THR A 130 -14.01 22.36 -2.69
CA THR A 130 -14.59 21.70 -1.54
C THR A 130 -15.70 20.76 -1.99
N CYS A 131 -15.79 19.58 -1.38
CA CYS A 131 -16.83 18.60 -1.64
C CYS A 131 -17.21 17.88 -0.33
N THR A 132 -18.50 17.66 -0.09
CA THR A 132 -18.95 16.84 1.04
C THR A 132 -19.16 15.40 0.58
N ILE A 133 -18.48 14.46 1.23
CA ILE A 133 -18.68 13.02 1.07
C ILE A 133 -19.44 12.51 2.29
N THR A 134 -20.32 11.52 2.10
CA THR A 134 -21.19 10.99 3.17
C THR A 134 -20.83 9.59 3.64
N ARG A 135 -19.86 8.94 2.99
CA ARG A 135 -19.41 7.58 3.27
C ARG A 135 -17.89 7.56 3.49
N PRO A 136 -17.38 6.80 4.48
CA PRO A 136 -18.13 6.04 5.49
C PRO A 136 -18.78 6.92 6.57
N PHE A 137 -18.56 8.23 6.52
CA PHE A 137 -19.14 9.25 7.38
C PHE A 137 -19.23 10.57 6.61
N ALA A 138 -19.97 11.54 7.15
CA ALA A 138 -20.03 12.88 6.59
C ALA A 138 -18.76 13.67 6.86
N ILE A 139 -18.06 14.08 5.81
CA ILE A 139 -16.86 14.91 5.90
C ILE A 139 -16.79 15.87 4.72
N GLU A 140 -16.38 17.10 4.99
CA GLU A 140 -16.05 18.07 3.95
C GLU A 140 -14.57 17.96 3.59
N LEU A 141 -14.31 17.63 2.33
CA LEU A 141 -12.96 17.53 1.77
C LEU A 141 -12.61 18.85 1.07
N ALA A 142 -11.53 19.48 1.52
CA ALA A 142 -10.95 20.67 0.90
C ALA A 142 -9.40 20.52 0.93
N PRO A 143 -8.76 20.08 -0.17
CA PRO A 143 -7.32 19.81 -0.19
C PRO A 143 -6.47 20.98 0.28
N ASP A 144 -6.85 22.21 -0.08
CA ASP A 144 -6.15 23.43 0.31
C ASP A 144 -6.26 23.72 1.80
N GLN A 145 -7.29 23.24 2.50
CA GLN A 145 -7.42 23.39 3.95
C GLN A 145 -6.76 22.24 4.72
N ILE A 146 -6.79 21.03 4.15
CA ILE A 146 -6.18 19.84 4.73
C ILE A 146 -4.66 19.94 4.64
N PHE A 147 -4.13 20.35 3.47
CA PHE A 147 -2.70 20.33 3.16
C PHE A 147 -2.04 21.72 3.13
N ASP A 148 -2.71 22.83 3.53
CA ASP A 148 -2.15 24.20 3.50
C ASP A 148 -0.84 24.36 4.32
N ARG A 149 -0.62 23.46 5.28
CA ARG A 149 0.52 23.52 6.20
C ARG A 149 1.84 23.05 5.57
N LEU A 150 1.87 22.76 4.27
CA LEU A 150 3.10 22.40 3.56
C LEU A 150 4.18 23.49 3.76
N PRO A 151 5.29 23.21 4.47
CA PRO A 151 6.35 24.20 4.65
C PRO A 151 7.08 24.41 3.32
N ARG A 152 7.34 25.67 2.95
CA ARG A 152 8.25 26.02 1.83
C ARG A 152 9.64 25.39 2.03
N PRO A 153 10.33 24.98 0.94
CA PRO A 153 11.57 24.23 1.04
C PRO A 153 12.72 25.08 1.62
N PRO A 154 13.44 24.58 2.64
CA PRO A 154 14.74 25.14 3.01
C PRO A 154 15.90 24.49 2.23
N ALA A 155 16.99 25.24 2.10
CA ALA A 155 18.22 24.91 1.37
C ALA A 155 18.89 23.58 1.82
N PRO A 156 19.67 22.92 0.94
CA PRO A 156 20.20 21.59 1.21
C PRO A 156 21.22 21.58 2.36
N ARG A 157 21.10 20.59 3.25
CA ARG A 157 22.13 20.25 4.25
C ARG A 157 22.78 18.92 3.90
N LYS A 158 24.11 18.88 4.04
CA LYS A 158 24.96 17.71 3.77
C LYS A 158 24.59 16.53 4.68
N GLY A 159 24.56 15.34 4.08
CA GLY A 159 24.11 14.09 4.69
C GLY A 159 24.99 13.57 5.83
N ILE A 160 24.38 12.75 6.68
CA ILE A 160 25.03 11.96 7.72
C ILE A 160 25.18 10.54 7.19
N HIS A 161 26.39 9.99 7.31
CA HIS A 161 26.72 8.60 7.00
C HIS A 161 26.22 7.70 8.14
N MET A 162 25.55 6.59 7.82
CA MET A 162 25.27 5.51 8.77
C MET A 162 25.79 4.19 8.21
N SER A 163 26.42 3.39 9.07
CA SER A 163 27.24 2.21 8.74
C SER A 163 26.43 0.91 8.66
N ASP A 164 26.87 0.01 7.77
CA ASP A 164 26.39 -1.36 7.62
C ASP A 164 26.46 -2.18 8.92
N GLN A 165 25.40 -2.92 9.22
CA GLN A 165 25.48 -4.14 10.03
C GLN A 165 24.68 -5.28 9.38
N ASP A 166 25.43 -6.31 9.04
CA ASP A 166 25.05 -7.64 8.53
C ASP A 166 24.22 -8.40 9.57
N HIS A 167 23.02 -8.86 9.20
CA HIS A 167 22.31 -9.96 9.87
C HIS A 167 21.59 -10.80 8.79
N ARG A 168 22.06 -12.04 8.61
CA ARG A 168 21.39 -13.05 7.79
C ARG A 168 20.24 -13.68 8.57
N THR A 169 19.05 -13.69 7.98
CA THR A 169 17.95 -14.59 8.35
C THR A 169 17.07 -14.74 7.12
N GLY A 170 17.06 -15.92 6.49
CA GLY A 170 16.15 -16.25 5.40
C GLY A 170 14.86 -16.84 5.96
N PRO A 171 13.67 -16.50 5.43
CA PRO A 171 12.41 -17.08 5.89
C PRO A 171 12.28 -18.56 5.52
N ASP A 172 11.67 -19.34 6.40
CA ASP A 172 11.16 -20.68 6.13
C ASP A 172 9.91 -20.54 5.24
N LEU A 173 10.12 -20.57 3.92
CA LEU A 173 9.07 -20.32 2.93
C LEU A 173 8.40 -21.64 2.50
N PRO A 174 7.08 -21.63 2.23
CA PRO A 174 6.40 -22.76 1.61
C PRO A 174 6.98 -23.05 0.21
N HIS A 175 6.75 -24.27 -0.30
CA HIS A 175 7.29 -24.75 -1.56
C HIS A 175 7.04 -23.73 -2.70
N CYS A 176 7.94 -23.64 -3.69
CA CYS A 176 7.92 -22.57 -4.71
C CYS A 176 6.63 -22.51 -5.55
N GLU A 177 5.84 -23.59 -5.54
CA GLU A 177 4.55 -23.74 -6.22
C GLU A 177 3.34 -23.36 -5.33
N GLU A 178 3.52 -23.21 -4.01
CA GLU A 178 2.44 -22.89 -3.06
C GLU A 178 2.31 -21.37 -2.84
N PRO A 179 1.13 -20.83 -2.54
CA PRO A 179 0.99 -19.42 -2.18
C PRO A 179 1.67 -19.14 -0.83
N ILE A 180 2.32 -17.97 -0.70
CA ILE A 180 2.83 -17.53 0.61
C ILE A 180 1.63 -17.01 1.41
N LEU A 181 1.39 -17.58 2.58
CA LEU A 181 0.37 -17.10 3.51
C LEU A 181 0.94 -16.00 4.40
N ILE A 182 0.08 -15.11 4.89
CA ILE A 182 0.48 -13.98 5.74
C ILE A 182 1.27 -14.42 6.98
N ASP A 183 0.91 -15.55 7.57
CA ASP A 183 1.54 -16.08 8.78
C ASP A 183 2.94 -16.70 8.53
N ALA A 184 3.31 -16.93 7.26
CA ALA A 184 4.62 -17.44 6.83
C ALA A 184 5.54 -16.32 6.28
N PHE A 185 5.10 -15.06 6.30
CA PHE A 185 5.80 -13.95 5.66
C PHE A 185 6.91 -13.35 6.57
N GLY A 186 8.17 -13.67 6.29
CA GLY A 186 9.35 -13.18 7.02
C GLY A 186 10.16 -12.13 6.25
N ARG A 187 10.43 -11.00 6.91
CA ARG A 187 11.01 -9.73 6.39
C ARG A 187 12.30 -9.90 5.60
N TRP A 188 12.17 -9.90 4.28
CA TRP A 188 13.21 -9.54 3.33
C TRP A 188 12.52 -8.86 2.13
N PRO A 189 13.05 -7.77 1.55
CA PRO A 189 14.26 -7.03 1.96
C PRO A 189 13.98 -5.90 2.96
N THR A 190 14.93 -5.62 3.84
CA THR A 190 14.87 -4.60 4.92
C THR A 190 14.82 -3.15 4.40
N GLY A 191 15.02 -2.94 3.10
CA GLY A 191 15.01 -1.64 2.43
C GLY A 191 13.75 -1.34 1.63
N ALA A 192 12.76 -2.24 1.60
CA ALA A 192 11.49 -1.96 0.93
C ALA A 192 10.76 -0.82 1.64
N GLU A 193 10.26 0.14 0.88
CA GLU A 193 9.49 1.27 1.40
C GLU A 193 8.16 0.78 2.00
N LYS A 194 7.56 -0.20 1.31
CA LYS A 194 6.28 -0.82 1.65
C LYS A 194 6.31 -2.25 1.14
N VAL A 195 5.60 -3.12 1.84
CA VAL A 195 5.50 -4.53 1.52
C VAL A 195 4.03 -4.92 1.60
N GLU A 196 3.58 -5.76 0.68
CA GLU A 196 2.23 -6.28 0.60
C GLU A 196 2.25 -7.75 0.16
N LEU A 197 1.10 -8.42 0.30
CA LEU A 197 0.88 -9.79 -0.16
C LEU A 197 -0.36 -9.82 -1.04
N TRP A 198 -0.18 -10.10 -2.33
CA TRP A 198 -1.24 -10.10 -3.33
C TRP A 198 -1.48 -11.52 -3.82
N ASP A 199 -2.60 -12.13 -3.44
CA ASP A 199 -2.95 -13.49 -3.87
C ASP A 199 -1.82 -14.52 -3.63
N GLY A 200 -1.08 -14.35 -2.53
CA GLY A 200 0.05 -15.21 -2.17
C GLY A 200 1.39 -14.82 -2.80
N CYS A 201 1.44 -13.70 -3.53
CA CYS A 201 2.63 -13.12 -4.13
C CYS A 201 3.12 -11.92 -3.30
N PRO A 202 4.29 -11.99 -2.66
CA PRO A 202 4.92 -10.82 -2.05
C PRO A 202 5.17 -9.71 -3.07
N VAL A 203 4.82 -8.48 -2.69
CA VAL A 203 5.06 -7.27 -3.48
C VAL A 203 5.86 -6.28 -2.65
N PHE A 204 6.98 -5.81 -3.18
CA PHE A 204 7.91 -4.91 -2.53
C PHE A 204 7.99 -3.59 -3.29
N TYR A 205 7.70 -2.48 -2.62
CA TYR A 205 7.77 -1.14 -3.22
C TYR A 205 9.12 -0.51 -2.96
N GLY A 206 9.66 0.17 -3.96
CA GLY A 206 10.93 0.87 -3.89
C GLY A 206 11.56 1.07 -5.26
N ALA A 207 12.84 1.45 -5.29
CA ALA A 207 13.64 1.49 -6.50
C ALA A 207 14.52 0.24 -6.54
N TRP A 208 14.23 -0.66 -7.47
CA TRP A 208 14.85 -2.00 -7.54
C TRP A 208 15.67 -2.15 -8.81
N ASP A 209 16.92 -2.57 -8.69
CA ASP A 209 17.82 -2.81 -9.82
C ASP A 209 18.04 -4.31 -10.10
N GLU A 210 18.84 -4.62 -11.13
CA GLU A 210 19.13 -6.01 -11.53
C GLU A 210 19.81 -6.81 -10.41
N ARG A 211 20.61 -6.16 -9.55
CA ARG A 211 21.27 -6.83 -8.42
C ARG A 211 20.25 -7.21 -7.36
N ASP A 212 19.25 -6.37 -7.13
CA ASP A 212 18.15 -6.69 -6.21
C ASP A 212 17.35 -7.90 -6.69
N VAL A 213 17.15 -8.04 -8.01
CA VAL A 213 16.53 -9.23 -8.62
C VAL A 213 17.37 -10.49 -8.35
N GLU A 214 18.68 -10.46 -8.58
CA GLU A 214 19.57 -11.60 -8.29
C GLU A 214 19.59 -11.99 -6.80
N ILE A 215 19.44 -11.01 -5.89
CA ILE A 215 19.31 -11.30 -4.46
C ILE A 215 17.94 -11.93 -4.18
N ALA A 216 16.87 -11.42 -4.79
CA ALA A 216 15.51 -11.95 -4.66
C ALA A 216 15.42 -13.40 -5.15
N GLU A 217 16.00 -13.73 -6.31
CA GLU A 217 16.01 -15.10 -6.85
C GLU A 217 16.71 -16.10 -5.91
N ARG A 218 17.75 -15.65 -5.21
CA ARG A 218 18.43 -16.46 -4.19
C ARG A 218 17.62 -16.59 -2.91
N ALA A 219 16.87 -15.55 -2.53
CA ALA A 219 16.00 -15.55 -1.35
C ALA A 219 14.72 -16.36 -1.58
N TYR A 220 14.22 -16.41 -2.82
CA TYR A 220 13.01 -17.12 -3.24
C TYR A 220 13.34 -18.17 -4.33
N PRO A 221 14.08 -19.23 -4.00
CA PRO A 221 14.52 -20.21 -4.99
C PRO A 221 13.32 -20.86 -5.70
N GLY A 222 13.40 -20.91 -7.03
CA GLY A 222 12.36 -21.51 -7.88
C GLY A 222 11.14 -20.63 -8.14
N ARG A 223 11.07 -19.41 -7.58
CA ARG A 223 10.03 -18.42 -7.88
C ARG A 223 10.46 -17.48 -8.99
N VAL A 224 9.48 -16.85 -9.65
CA VAL A 224 9.74 -15.87 -10.72
C VAL A 224 9.74 -14.48 -10.11
N ILE A 225 10.86 -13.76 -10.27
CA ILE A 225 10.98 -12.36 -9.82
C ILE A 225 10.64 -11.44 -10.98
N ARG A 226 9.74 -10.49 -10.75
CA ARG A 226 9.29 -9.52 -11.76
C ARG A 226 9.49 -8.10 -11.26
N LEU A 227 10.07 -7.26 -12.11
CA LEU A 227 9.99 -5.80 -11.97
C LEU A 227 8.85 -5.29 -12.84
N ASP A 228 8.00 -4.44 -12.28
CA ASP A 228 6.88 -3.83 -13.01
C ASP A 228 7.29 -2.49 -13.67
N GLN A 229 8.56 -2.11 -13.52
CA GLN A 229 9.19 -0.86 -13.97
C GLN A 229 10.62 -1.10 -14.51
N PRO A 230 11.24 -0.12 -15.21
CA PRO A 230 12.65 -0.21 -15.60
C PRO A 230 13.59 -0.35 -14.38
N PRO A 231 14.69 -1.11 -14.49
CA PRO A 231 15.62 -1.30 -13.38
C PRO A 231 16.18 0.02 -12.83
N GLY A 232 16.15 0.17 -11.51
CA GLY A 232 16.60 1.36 -10.77
C GLY A 232 15.57 2.49 -10.70
N GLU A 233 14.45 2.38 -11.42
CA GLU A 233 13.34 3.32 -11.30
C GLU A 233 12.39 2.92 -10.14
N PRO A 234 11.69 3.89 -9.52
CA PRO A 234 10.68 3.60 -8.50
C PRO A 234 9.53 2.75 -9.05
N GLY A 235 9.14 1.70 -8.34
CA GLY A 235 8.03 0.81 -8.69
C GLY A 235 7.95 -0.40 -7.76
N THR A 236 7.66 -1.58 -8.31
CA THR A 236 7.44 -2.81 -7.54
C THR A 236 8.30 -3.98 -8.01
N LEU A 237 8.84 -4.72 -7.05
CA LEU A 237 9.39 -6.05 -7.23
C LEU A 237 8.38 -7.06 -6.70
N THR A 238 7.90 -7.94 -7.58
CA THR A 238 6.90 -8.95 -7.26
C THR A 238 7.52 -10.34 -7.31
N VAL A 239 7.26 -11.14 -6.28
CA VAL A 239 7.67 -12.55 -6.20
C VAL A 239 6.49 -13.43 -6.57
N LEU A 240 6.53 -13.99 -7.78
CA LEU A 240 5.48 -14.84 -8.34
C LEU A 240 5.77 -16.32 -8.08
N PRO A 241 4.76 -17.20 -8.09
CA PRO A 241 4.98 -18.64 -8.07
C PRO A 241 5.95 -19.10 -9.17
N GLY A 242 6.66 -20.19 -8.90
CA GLY A 242 7.49 -20.84 -9.90
C GLY A 242 6.69 -21.35 -11.10
N PRO A 243 7.30 -21.55 -12.27
CA PRO A 243 6.66 -22.29 -13.34
C PRO A 243 6.40 -23.71 -12.83
N GLY A 244 5.13 -24.11 -12.70
CA GLY A 244 4.77 -25.44 -12.21
C GLY A 244 5.44 -26.53 -13.03
N VAL A 245 5.82 -27.65 -12.40
CA VAL A 245 6.30 -28.82 -13.14
C VAL A 245 5.16 -29.30 -14.07
N PRO A 246 5.38 -29.44 -15.40
CA PRO A 246 4.38 -30.04 -16.28
C PRO A 246 3.98 -31.42 -15.76
N GLU A 247 2.66 -31.69 -15.66
CA GLU A 247 2.09 -32.93 -15.10
C GLU A 247 2.59 -34.24 -15.74
N ASP A 248 3.32 -34.18 -16.86
CA ASP A 248 3.84 -35.35 -17.58
C ASP A 248 5.07 -36.03 -16.93
N SER A 249 5.56 -35.55 -15.78
CA SER A 249 6.74 -36.14 -15.12
C SER A 249 6.43 -37.16 -14.00
N GLN A 250 5.17 -37.48 -13.72
CA GLN A 250 4.78 -38.49 -12.72
C GLN A 250 4.28 -39.83 -13.31
N ALA A 251 4.64 -40.13 -14.56
CA ALA A 251 4.46 -41.46 -15.13
C ALA A 251 5.82 -42.06 -15.54
N SER A 252 6.51 -42.68 -14.59
CA SER A 252 7.54 -43.71 -14.84
C SER A 252 7.65 -44.65 -13.66
#